data_AF-A0A0N0MYP5-F1
#
_entry.id   AF-A0A0N0MYP5-F1
#
_cell.length_a   1.000
_cell.length_b   1.000
_cell.length_c   1.000
_cell.angle_alpha   90.00
_cell.angle_beta   90.00
_cell.angle_gamma   90.00
#
_symmetry.space_group_name_H-M   'P 1'
#
loop_
_entity.id
_entity.type
_entity.pdbx_description
1 polymer ?
#
loop_
_entity_poly.entity_id
_entity_poly.type
_entity_poly.pdbx_seq_one_letter_code
_entity_poly.pdbx_strand_id
1 'polypeptide(L)'
;MDDVGHRRPLWPVAWIPDSGSRPTNGHYFAKGMSRGMTSATSTRRGRRAPQQQGGPSGRRASSVAPAASTAASPRTLPRPGGLGPVRLQQLVLAELAAAVMLAAWATDASWLLAPAGAVAVLLLLLAVLRRGRRPLPEWYETTRALRQRRRDAKLPVPPGTDAVLAPVLECDPALQTYNYLSRDNRPIGMIGDGTFLTAVLFVQPADQPLRPESAGRQLPLRLIQDALEVDGIRLASAQVVQHTQPAPAPHLPQQSLAARSYGPLQAQSGAPALRLTWVALKLDPELCPEAVQTRGDGVPGTQRALLRVADQLASRLAGAGFKATILDENELVQALATSSCLNPRANAQHAQDGRAPQRRTVEAVRTWRVDDRWHTTYWVSRWPQLGGGGVQLPELVTRFTSLPVLATTFSMTLSKAGNRGVSLTGHIRVTARGDSELGQVGRELERAASAAKVGLVRLDREQVPGALATLPLGGTY
;
A
#
# COMPACT_ATOMS: atom_id res chain seq x y z
N MET A 1 -30.84 30.03 -15.10
CA MET A 1 -31.20 29.08 -16.15
C MET A 1 -29.93 28.40 -16.60
N ASP A 2 -30.00 27.08 -16.60
CA ASP A 2 -29.14 26.08 -17.24
C ASP A 2 -27.76 25.76 -16.64
N ASP A 3 -27.83 24.65 -15.91
CA ASP A 3 -26.84 23.81 -15.25
C ASP A 3 -26.24 22.84 -16.29
N VAL A 4 -24.90 22.82 -16.44
CA VAL A 4 -24.19 21.85 -17.29
C VAL A 4 -23.40 20.91 -16.40
N GLY A 5 -24.07 19.84 -15.99
CA GLY A 5 -23.47 18.70 -15.29
C GLY A 5 -22.68 17.81 -16.25
N HIS A 6 -21.36 17.74 -16.06
CA HIS A 6 -20.51 16.71 -16.66
C HIS A 6 -20.81 15.33 -16.05
N ARG A 7 -21.63 14.53 -16.75
CA ARG A 7 -21.76 13.09 -16.50
C ARG A 7 -20.54 12.36 -17.07
N ARG A 8 -19.83 11.61 -16.21
CA ARG A 8 -18.80 10.63 -16.60
C ARG A 8 -19.49 9.40 -17.22
N PRO A 9 -18.91 8.75 -18.24
CA PRO A 9 -19.48 7.52 -18.79
C PRO A 9 -19.27 6.37 -17.80
N LEU A 10 -20.37 5.88 -17.24
CA LEU A 10 -20.45 4.60 -16.54
C LEU A 10 -20.49 3.49 -17.60
N TRP A 11 -19.71 2.42 -17.41
CA TRP A 11 -19.81 1.22 -18.25
C TRP A 11 -21.19 0.57 -18.04
N PRO A 12 -21.82 0.01 -19.09
CA PRO A 12 -23.16 -0.58 -18.97
C PRO A 12 -23.12 -1.85 -18.10
N VAL A 13 -23.91 -1.83 -17.03
CA VAL A 13 -24.21 -2.98 -16.18
C VAL A 13 -25.20 -3.87 -16.93
N ALA A 14 -24.75 -5.03 -17.38
CA ALA A 14 -25.61 -6.16 -17.68
C ALA A 14 -24.76 -7.43 -17.60
N TRP A 15 -24.98 -8.25 -16.58
CA TRP A 15 -24.96 -9.72 -16.61
C TRP A 15 -25.17 -10.24 -15.18
N ILE A 16 -26.36 -10.78 -14.91
CA ILE A 16 -26.71 -11.56 -13.72
C ILE A 16 -26.72 -13.03 -14.16
N PRO A 17 -25.86 -13.91 -13.62
CA PRO A 17 -26.10 -15.35 -13.70
C PRO A 17 -26.94 -15.78 -12.50
N ASP A 18 -28.10 -16.34 -12.81
CA ASP A 18 -28.95 -17.10 -11.90
C ASP A 18 -28.24 -18.40 -11.51
N SER A 19 -28.05 -18.65 -10.21
CA SER A 19 -27.59 -19.95 -9.72
C SER A 19 -28.23 -20.25 -8.37
N GLY A 20 -29.35 -20.97 -8.43
CA GLY A 20 -29.95 -21.62 -7.26
C GLY A 20 -29.09 -22.79 -6.79
N SER A 21 -28.70 -22.77 -5.52
CA SER A 21 -28.37 -23.98 -4.77
C SER A 21 -28.56 -23.76 -3.27
N ARG A 22 -29.38 -24.62 -2.67
CA ARG A 22 -29.78 -24.67 -1.25
C ARG A 22 -28.58 -24.90 -0.31
N PRO A 23 -28.66 -24.47 0.96
CA PRO A 23 -27.59 -24.68 1.94
C PRO A 23 -27.67 -26.08 2.57
N THR A 24 -26.53 -26.77 2.64
CA THR A 24 -26.34 -27.92 3.53
C THR A 24 -25.43 -27.53 4.69
N ASN A 25 -25.99 -27.60 5.90
CA ASN A 25 -25.27 -27.54 7.17
C ASN A 25 -24.31 -28.73 7.32
N GLY A 26 -23.13 -28.50 7.91
CA GLY A 26 -22.15 -29.55 8.19
C GLY A 26 -21.02 -29.09 9.11
N HIS A 27 -21.25 -29.30 10.41
CA HIS A 27 -20.38 -29.07 11.57
C HIS A 27 -18.95 -29.71 11.54
N TYR A 28 -18.03 -29.04 12.27
CA TYR A 28 -16.79 -29.50 12.94
C TYR A 28 -15.62 -30.08 12.11
N PHE A 29 -14.40 -29.56 12.32
CA PHE A 29 -13.40 -30.19 13.22
C PHE A 29 -12.09 -29.39 13.32
N ALA A 30 -11.71 -29.05 14.55
CA ALA A 30 -10.31 -28.88 14.95
C ALA A 30 -9.80 -30.24 15.47
N LYS A 31 -8.71 -30.78 14.92
CA LYS A 31 -7.89 -31.76 15.65
C LYS A 31 -6.49 -31.88 15.05
N GLY A 32 -5.50 -31.71 15.91
CA GLY A 32 -4.10 -31.94 15.60
C GLY A 32 -3.78 -33.42 15.32
N MET A 33 -2.70 -33.63 14.59
CA MET A 33 -2.09 -34.94 14.36
C MET A 33 -0.62 -34.88 14.74
N SER A 34 -0.34 -35.42 15.92
CA SER A 34 0.96 -35.97 16.31
C SER A 34 0.78 -37.49 16.39
N ARG A 35 1.58 -38.21 15.60
CA ARG A 35 2.02 -39.62 15.71
C ARG A 35 2.76 -39.89 14.39
N GLY A 36 4.05 -40.14 14.37
CA GLY A 36 4.72 -41.24 15.06
C GLY A 36 4.74 -42.43 14.10
N MET A 37 5.74 -42.48 13.22
CA MET A 37 6.02 -43.68 12.42
C MET A 37 7.52 -43.93 12.36
N THR A 38 7.82 -45.15 12.74
CA THR A 38 9.11 -45.78 13.01
C THR A 38 9.84 -46.20 11.74
N SER A 39 11.16 -46.20 11.88
CA SER A 39 12.22 -46.84 11.11
C SER A 39 11.85 -48.07 10.28
N ALA A 40 12.27 -48.08 9.02
CA ALA A 40 12.56 -49.30 8.26
C ALA A 40 13.86 -49.10 7.47
N THR A 41 14.90 -49.78 7.95
CA THR A 41 16.22 -49.94 7.36
C THR A 41 16.11 -50.83 6.12
N SER A 42 16.61 -50.38 4.97
CA SER A 42 16.87 -51.27 3.82
C SER A 42 18.26 -51.00 3.26
N THR A 43 19.12 -51.98 3.47
CA THR A 43 20.48 -52.09 2.97
C THR A 43 20.46 -52.74 1.59
N ARG A 44 21.10 -52.15 0.57
CA ARG A 44 21.62 -52.94 -0.55
C ARG A 44 22.90 -52.36 -1.13
N ARG A 45 23.92 -53.23 -1.12
CA ARG A 45 25.26 -53.11 -1.69
C ARG A 45 25.25 -52.76 -3.19
N GLY A 46 26.08 -51.78 -3.55
CA GLY A 46 27.31 -51.98 -4.31
C GLY A 46 27.23 -52.52 -5.75
N ARG A 47 27.57 -51.66 -6.72
CA ARG A 47 28.33 -52.06 -7.92
C ARG A 47 29.18 -50.89 -8.44
N ARG A 48 30.49 -51.12 -8.53
CA ARG A 48 31.52 -50.23 -9.09
C ARG A 48 31.48 -50.25 -10.62
N ALA A 49 31.62 -49.05 -11.20
CA ALA A 49 32.40 -48.59 -12.37
C ALA A 49 32.40 -49.41 -13.69
N PRO A 50 32.48 -48.73 -14.86
CA PRO A 50 33.77 -48.19 -15.27
C PRO A 50 33.77 -46.74 -15.80
N GLN A 51 34.92 -46.14 -15.50
CA GLN A 51 35.58 -44.94 -16.01
C GLN A 51 35.57 -44.83 -17.55
N GLN A 52 35.11 -43.69 -18.07
CA GLN A 52 35.42 -43.25 -19.44
C GLN A 52 35.96 -41.81 -19.41
N GLN A 53 37.18 -41.70 -19.93
CA GLN A 53 37.92 -40.47 -20.20
C GLN A 53 37.35 -39.78 -21.44
N GLY A 54 37.31 -38.45 -21.42
CA GLY A 54 37.02 -37.63 -22.59
C GLY A 54 36.70 -36.17 -22.26
N GLY A 55 37.74 -35.36 -22.04
CA GLY A 55 37.63 -33.91 -22.29
C GLY A 55 37.66 -33.63 -23.80
N PRO A 56 37.29 -32.42 -24.28
CA PRO A 56 37.90 -31.17 -23.81
C PRO A 56 36.97 -29.94 -23.71
N SER A 57 37.57 -28.83 -23.24
CA SER A 57 37.15 -27.43 -23.46
C SER A 57 36.20 -26.81 -22.43
N GLY A 58 36.73 -26.58 -21.22
CA GLY A 58 36.14 -25.69 -20.23
C GLY A 58 36.12 -24.24 -20.71
N ARG A 59 34.98 -23.78 -21.22
CA ARG A 59 34.68 -22.36 -21.36
C ARG A 59 34.32 -21.85 -19.97
N ARG A 60 35.29 -21.24 -19.29
CA ARG A 60 35.10 -20.47 -18.05
C ARG A 60 33.95 -19.50 -18.27
N ALA A 61 32.77 -19.79 -17.71
CA ALA A 61 31.74 -18.80 -17.53
C ALA A 61 32.32 -17.76 -16.59
N SER A 62 32.71 -16.60 -17.14
CA SER A 62 33.04 -15.42 -16.38
C SER A 62 31.85 -15.10 -15.48
N SER A 63 31.98 -15.40 -14.19
CA SER A 63 31.08 -14.90 -13.16
C SER A 63 31.15 -13.39 -13.22
N VAL A 64 30.13 -12.76 -13.81
CA VAL A 64 29.94 -11.32 -13.74
C VAL A 64 29.83 -11.00 -12.27
N ALA A 65 30.85 -10.33 -11.73
CA ALA A 65 30.83 -9.82 -10.37
C ALA A 65 29.55 -8.98 -10.20
N PRO A 66 28.81 -9.12 -9.08
CA PRO A 66 27.62 -8.33 -8.86
C PRO A 66 28.00 -6.84 -8.93
N ALA A 67 27.40 -6.12 -9.87
CA ALA A 67 27.63 -4.70 -10.03
C ALA A 67 27.44 -4.00 -8.67
N ALA A 68 28.45 -3.23 -8.26
CA ALA A 68 28.45 -2.49 -7.01
C ALA A 68 27.11 -1.73 -6.85
N SER A 69 26.53 -1.81 -5.64
CA SER A 69 25.26 -1.17 -5.30
C SER A 69 25.41 0.35 -5.41
N THR A 70 25.05 0.89 -6.57
CA THR A 70 25.06 2.34 -6.81
C THR A 70 24.14 3.02 -5.81
N ALA A 71 24.66 4.01 -5.08
CA ALA A 71 23.85 4.82 -4.19
C ALA A 71 22.77 5.54 -5.00
N ALA A 72 21.51 5.36 -4.63
CA ALA A 72 20.40 6.12 -5.16
C ALA A 72 20.07 7.22 -4.15
N SER A 73 20.05 8.47 -4.61
CA SER A 73 19.47 9.58 -3.87
C SER A 73 18.14 9.91 -4.52
N PRO A 74 17.01 9.35 -4.04
CA PRO A 74 15.71 9.66 -4.61
C PRO A 74 15.48 11.16 -4.52
N ARG A 75 15.29 11.81 -5.67
CA ARG A 75 14.85 13.21 -5.66
C ARG A 75 13.39 13.22 -5.23
N THR A 76 13.08 14.07 -4.26
CA THR A 76 11.71 14.25 -3.81
C THR A 76 10.92 14.88 -4.95
N LEU A 77 10.06 14.09 -5.58
CA LEU A 77 9.06 14.65 -6.46
C LEU A 77 7.98 15.34 -5.60
N PRO A 78 7.45 16.46 -6.07
CA PRO A 78 6.24 17.04 -5.51
C PRO A 78 5.17 15.94 -5.42
N ARG A 79 4.49 15.81 -4.27
CA ARG A 79 3.44 14.80 -4.06
C ARG A 79 2.48 14.78 -5.26
N PRO A 80 2.17 13.61 -5.85
CA PRO A 80 1.04 13.48 -6.77
C PRO A 80 -0.21 13.98 -6.03
N GLY A 81 -0.75 15.13 -6.45
CA GLY A 81 -1.88 15.80 -5.80
C GLY A 81 -1.58 16.63 -4.54
N GLY A 82 -0.31 16.86 -4.16
CA GLY A 82 0.01 17.61 -2.93
C GLY A 82 1.17 18.58 -2.99
N LEU A 83 1.85 18.75 -4.13
CA LEU A 83 2.76 19.87 -4.34
C LEU A 83 2.68 20.30 -5.82
N GLY A 84 1.70 21.16 -6.11
CA GLY A 84 1.36 21.73 -7.42
C GLY A 84 -0.15 21.90 -7.46
N PRO A 85 -0.67 23.03 -6.94
CA PRO A 85 -0.55 24.35 -7.57
C PRO A 85 -0.20 25.48 -6.57
N VAL A 86 0.40 25.23 -5.41
CA VAL A 86 0.62 26.30 -4.39
C VAL A 86 1.49 27.45 -4.92
N ARG A 87 2.57 27.17 -5.68
CA ARG A 87 3.31 28.23 -6.37
C ARG A 87 2.45 28.93 -7.41
N LEU A 88 1.63 28.18 -8.15
CA LEU A 88 0.75 28.73 -9.17
C LEU A 88 -0.37 29.59 -8.56
N GLN A 89 -1.02 29.15 -7.49
CA GLN A 89 -2.06 29.88 -6.76
C GLN A 89 -1.47 31.11 -6.05
N GLN A 90 -0.28 30.99 -5.44
CA GLN A 90 0.42 32.15 -4.88
C GLN A 90 0.83 33.15 -5.96
N LEU A 91 1.30 32.67 -7.11
CA LEU A 91 1.60 33.50 -8.28
C LEU A 91 0.32 34.16 -8.81
N VAL A 92 -0.77 33.42 -8.95
CA VAL A 92 -2.07 33.94 -9.41
C VAL A 92 -2.63 34.97 -8.43
N LEU A 93 -2.51 34.75 -7.11
CA LEU A 93 -2.90 35.75 -6.11
C LEU A 93 -2.03 36.99 -6.17
N ALA A 94 -0.72 36.84 -6.42
CA ALA A 94 0.19 37.97 -6.61
C ALA A 94 -0.08 38.71 -7.94
N GLU A 95 -0.36 37.99 -9.03
CA GLU A 95 -0.75 38.53 -10.32
C GLU A 95 -2.09 39.26 -10.24
N LEU A 96 -3.08 38.71 -9.53
CA LEU A 96 -4.35 39.37 -9.25
C LEU A 96 -4.16 40.64 -8.42
N ALA A 97 -3.30 40.62 -7.40
CA ALA A 97 -2.98 41.81 -6.61
C ALA A 97 -2.34 42.90 -7.49
N ALA A 98 -1.41 42.51 -8.39
CA ALA A 98 -0.82 43.42 -9.35
C ALA A 98 -1.84 43.96 -10.37
N ALA A 99 -2.72 43.10 -10.90
CA ALA A 99 -3.76 43.48 -11.85
C ALA A 99 -4.78 44.45 -11.24
N VAL A 100 -5.19 44.23 -9.98
CA VAL A 100 -6.08 45.15 -9.24
C VAL A 100 -5.43 46.52 -9.05
N MET A 101 -4.13 46.56 -8.72
CA MET A 101 -3.39 47.81 -8.61
C MET A 101 -3.22 48.53 -9.95
N LEU A 102 -2.92 47.79 -11.02
CA LEU A 102 -2.77 48.34 -12.37
C LEU A 102 -4.10 48.88 -12.90
N ALA A 103 -5.22 48.17 -12.69
CA ALA A 103 -6.54 48.62 -13.09
C ALA A 103 -6.96 49.89 -12.34
N ALA A 104 -6.70 49.98 -11.03
CA ALA A 104 -6.98 51.18 -10.26
C ALA A 104 -6.12 52.38 -10.73
N TRP A 105 -4.84 52.14 -11.03
CA TRP A 105 -3.94 53.17 -11.55
C TRP A 105 -4.37 53.69 -12.94
N ALA A 106 -4.86 52.81 -13.81
CA ALA A 106 -5.25 53.16 -15.19
C ALA A 106 -6.56 53.98 -15.31
N THR A 107 -7.33 54.12 -14.22
CA THR A 107 -8.64 54.82 -14.26
C THR A 107 -8.54 56.31 -13.92
N ASP A 108 -7.35 56.85 -13.64
CA ASP A 108 -7.07 58.24 -13.18
C ASP A 108 -7.89 58.71 -11.95
N ALA A 109 -8.70 57.83 -11.37
CA ALA A 109 -9.54 58.06 -10.21
C ALA A 109 -8.75 57.72 -8.94
N SER A 110 -7.99 58.70 -8.45
CA SER A 110 -7.10 58.56 -7.29
C SER A 110 -7.77 58.03 -6.01
N TRP A 111 -9.07 58.22 -5.83
CA TRP A 111 -9.83 57.69 -4.69
C TRP A 111 -9.98 56.17 -4.69
N LEU A 112 -9.86 55.50 -5.85
CA LEU A 112 -9.96 54.03 -5.98
C LEU A 112 -8.66 53.30 -5.58
N LEU A 113 -7.54 54.00 -5.44
CA LEU A 113 -6.26 53.40 -5.07
C LEU A 113 -6.26 52.85 -3.63
N ALA A 114 -6.93 53.53 -2.71
CA ALA A 114 -7.02 53.09 -1.31
C ALA A 114 -7.76 51.73 -1.16
N PRO A 115 -8.99 51.54 -1.70
CA PRO A 115 -9.65 50.24 -1.63
C PRO A 115 -8.94 49.17 -2.44
N ALA A 116 -8.37 49.50 -3.61
CA ALA A 116 -7.59 48.56 -4.42
C ALA A 116 -6.33 48.08 -3.67
N GLY A 117 -5.62 48.98 -2.99
CA GLY A 117 -4.48 48.66 -2.15
C GLY A 117 -4.86 47.74 -0.98
N ALA A 118 -5.99 47.99 -0.32
CA ALA A 118 -6.48 47.13 0.75
C ALA A 118 -6.77 45.69 0.25
N VAL A 119 -7.38 45.56 -0.93
CA VAL A 119 -7.64 44.25 -1.56
C VAL A 119 -6.33 43.57 -1.96
N ALA A 120 -5.39 44.29 -2.57
CA ALA A 120 -4.08 43.75 -2.94
C ALA A 120 -3.30 43.24 -1.72
N VAL A 121 -3.29 44.02 -0.63
CA VAL A 121 -2.68 43.62 0.65
C VAL A 121 -3.37 42.39 1.22
N LEU A 122 -4.71 42.30 1.16
CA LEU A 122 -5.44 41.12 1.61
C LEU A 122 -5.09 39.87 0.79
N LEU A 123 -4.99 39.99 -0.54
CA LEU A 123 -4.60 38.90 -1.43
C LEU A 123 -3.17 38.42 -1.16
N LEU A 124 -2.24 39.34 -0.96
CA LEU A 124 -0.85 39.03 -0.58
C LEU A 124 -0.78 38.39 0.81
N LEU A 125 -1.55 38.89 1.77
CA LEU A 125 -1.69 38.28 3.09
C LEU A 125 -2.23 36.85 2.97
N LEU A 126 -3.26 36.59 2.15
CA LEU A 126 -3.76 35.23 1.92
C LEU A 126 -2.73 34.32 1.23
N ALA A 127 -1.89 34.86 0.36
CA ALA A 127 -0.81 34.11 -0.29
C ALA A 127 0.32 33.73 0.69
N VAL A 128 0.61 34.58 1.67
CA VAL A 128 1.74 34.43 2.61
C VAL A 128 1.32 33.83 3.96
N LEU A 129 0.09 34.06 4.43
CA LEU A 129 -0.42 33.58 5.70
C LEU A 129 -0.45 32.04 5.73
N ARG A 130 0.26 31.49 6.71
CA ARG A 130 0.33 30.06 6.97
C ARG A 130 -0.42 29.76 8.26
N ARG A 131 -1.33 28.78 8.22
CA ARG A 131 -1.97 28.27 9.45
C ARG A 131 -1.23 27.03 9.90
N GLY A 132 -0.33 27.19 10.87
CA GLY A 132 0.60 26.14 11.28
C GLY A 132 1.69 25.90 10.23
N ARG A 133 1.96 24.64 9.88
CA ARG A 133 3.00 24.26 8.90
C ARG A 133 2.51 24.22 7.43
N ARG A 134 1.27 24.60 7.14
CA ARG A 134 0.70 24.56 5.78
C ARG A 134 0.13 25.92 5.33
N PRO A 135 0.21 26.25 4.03
CA PRO A 135 -0.48 27.41 3.46
C PRO A 135 -2.01 27.26 3.61
N LEU A 136 -2.71 28.39 3.74
CA LEU A 136 -4.17 28.42 3.97
C LEU A 136 -5.01 27.68 2.91
N PRO A 137 -4.73 27.78 1.60
CA PRO A 137 -5.51 27.08 0.57
C PRO A 137 -5.48 25.56 0.75
N GLU A 138 -4.30 24.98 0.97
CA GLU A 138 -4.12 23.54 1.21
C GLU A 138 -4.84 23.09 2.49
N TRP A 139 -4.82 23.92 3.53
CA TRP A 139 -5.59 23.67 4.74
C TRP A 139 -7.11 23.66 4.48
N TYR A 140 -7.60 24.57 3.64
CA TYR A 140 -9.01 24.64 3.27
C TYR A 140 -9.43 23.43 2.44
N GLU A 141 -8.66 23.06 1.41
CA GLU A 141 -8.93 21.91 0.54
C GLU A 141 -9.01 20.62 1.34
N THR A 142 -8.00 20.33 2.16
CA THR A 142 -7.97 19.12 3.00
C THR A 142 -9.11 19.12 4.04
N THR A 143 -9.48 20.28 4.58
CA THR A 143 -10.62 20.41 5.49
C THR A 143 -11.96 20.19 4.79
N ARG A 144 -12.14 20.74 3.58
CA ARG A 144 -13.34 20.54 2.76
C ARG A 144 -13.48 19.07 2.37
N ALA A 145 -12.39 18.43 1.93
CA ALA A 145 -12.36 17.02 1.56
C ALA A 145 -12.73 16.12 2.76
N LEU A 146 -12.19 16.38 3.95
CA LEU A 146 -12.58 15.66 5.16
C LEU A 146 -14.05 15.86 5.52
N ARG A 147 -14.58 17.09 5.40
CA ARG A 147 -15.99 17.37 5.65
C ARG A 147 -16.89 16.64 4.66
N GLN A 148 -16.49 16.56 3.39
CA GLN A 148 -17.21 15.81 2.37
C GLN A 148 -17.22 14.32 2.70
N ARG A 149 -16.05 13.70 2.94
CA ARG A 149 -15.99 12.28 3.34
C ARG A 149 -16.80 11.97 4.60
N ARG A 150 -16.86 12.89 5.57
CA ARG A 150 -17.72 12.75 6.76
C ARG A 150 -19.22 12.85 6.46
N ARG A 151 -19.61 13.57 5.40
CA ARG A 151 -21.00 13.60 4.93
C ARG A 151 -21.32 12.32 4.19
N ASP A 152 -20.45 11.88 3.30
CA ASP A 152 -20.62 10.65 2.52
C ASP A 152 -20.63 9.43 3.44
N ALA A 153 -19.84 9.45 4.51
CA ALA A 153 -19.86 8.45 5.59
C ALA A 153 -21.20 8.30 6.34
N LYS A 154 -22.16 9.23 6.16
CA LYS A 154 -23.51 9.08 6.72
C LYS A 154 -24.42 8.22 5.85
N LEU A 155 -24.02 7.92 4.62
CA LEU A 155 -24.76 7.02 3.74
C LEU A 155 -24.64 5.59 4.28
N PRO A 156 -25.74 4.80 4.23
CA PRO A 156 -25.71 3.42 4.69
C PRO A 156 -24.81 2.58 3.77
N VAL A 157 -24.13 1.59 4.36
CA VAL A 157 -23.38 0.59 3.60
C VAL A 157 -24.39 -0.28 2.83
N PRO A 158 -24.17 -0.55 1.52
CA PRO A 158 -25.06 -1.42 0.76
C PRO A 158 -25.30 -2.78 1.45
N PRO A 159 -26.55 -3.24 1.55
CA PRO A 159 -26.86 -4.53 2.14
C PRO A 159 -26.21 -5.67 1.34
N GLY A 160 -25.78 -6.73 2.02
CA GLY A 160 -25.10 -7.88 1.40
C GLY A 160 -23.59 -7.72 1.22
N THR A 161 -23.00 -6.60 1.66
CA THR A 161 -21.54 -6.44 1.72
C THR A 161 -20.94 -7.43 2.73
N ASP A 162 -19.91 -8.19 2.33
CA ASP A 162 -19.15 -9.04 3.24
C ASP A 162 -18.61 -8.23 4.42
N ALA A 163 -18.86 -8.69 5.64
CA ALA A 163 -18.39 -8.08 6.88
C ALA A 163 -16.88 -7.84 6.89
N VAL A 164 -16.11 -8.71 6.24
CA VAL A 164 -14.64 -8.64 6.18
C VAL A 164 -14.19 -7.52 5.24
N LEU A 165 -14.89 -7.31 4.12
CA LEU A 165 -14.56 -6.30 3.12
C LEU A 165 -15.18 -4.93 3.43
N ALA A 166 -16.26 -4.89 4.23
CA ALA A 166 -17.03 -3.69 4.54
C ALA A 166 -16.17 -2.47 4.95
N PRO A 167 -15.17 -2.57 5.85
CA PRO A 167 -14.36 -1.40 6.22
C PRO A 167 -13.56 -0.78 5.07
N VAL A 168 -13.20 -1.57 4.06
CA VAL A 168 -12.51 -1.08 2.86
C VAL A 168 -13.51 -0.35 1.95
N LEU A 169 -14.70 -0.92 1.73
CA LEU A 169 -15.74 -0.28 0.91
C LEU A 169 -16.34 0.96 1.58
N GLU A 170 -16.36 1.03 2.91
CA GLU A 170 -16.72 2.24 3.65
C GLU A 170 -15.73 3.40 3.41
N CYS A 171 -14.47 3.08 3.07
CA CYS A 171 -13.43 4.05 2.76
C CYS A 171 -13.44 4.44 1.28
N ASP A 172 -13.68 3.47 0.40
CA ASP A 172 -13.83 3.67 -1.03
C ASP A 172 -14.93 2.74 -1.60
N PRO A 173 -16.16 3.26 -1.79
CA PRO A 173 -17.29 2.44 -2.23
C PRO A 173 -17.23 2.08 -3.71
N ALA A 174 -16.31 2.64 -4.49
CA ALA A 174 -16.14 2.29 -5.90
C ALA A 174 -15.41 0.95 -6.07
N LEU A 175 -14.68 0.50 -5.04
CA LEU A 175 -13.92 -0.75 -5.11
C LEU A 175 -14.82 -1.98 -5.19
N GLN A 176 -14.44 -2.90 -6.05
CA GLN A 176 -15.10 -4.19 -6.27
C GLN A 176 -14.05 -5.27 -6.42
N THR A 177 -14.35 -6.46 -5.90
CA THR A 177 -13.53 -7.66 -6.11
C THR A 177 -14.00 -8.40 -7.36
N TYR A 178 -13.05 -9.06 -8.02
CA TYR A 178 -13.29 -9.87 -9.20
C TYR A 178 -12.60 -11.21 -9.01
N ASN A 179 -13.33 -12.30 -9.29
CA ASN A 179 -12.77 -13.63 -9.40
C ASN A 179 -12.52 -13.96 -10.87
N TYR A 180 -11.26 -14.16 -11.22
CA TYR A 180 -10.84 -14.54 -12.56
C TYR A 180 -10.30 -15.98 -12.55
N LEU A 181 -10.86 -16.83 -13.40
CA LEU A 181 -10.34 -18.18 -13.62
C LEU A 181 -9.31 -18.16 -14.76
N SER A 182 -8.07 -18.54 -14.43
CA SER A 182 -7.02 -18.76 -15.44
C SER A 182 -7.35 -19.95 -16.35
N ARG A 183 -6.62 -20.09 -17.46
CA ARG A 183 -6.72 -21.24 -18.37
C ARG A 183 -6.51 -22.59 -17.67
N ASP A 184 -5.67 -22.61 -16.65
CA ASP A 184 -5.38 -23.80 -15.84
C ASP A 184 -6.37 -24.00 -14.68
N ASN A 185 -7.55 -23.37 -14.75
CA ASN A 185 -8.59 -23.38 -13.72
C ASN A 185 -8.13 -22.91 -12.32
N ARG A 186 -7.09 -22.07 -12.28
CA ARG A 186 -6.60 -21.41 -11.06
C ARG A 186 -7.40 -20.14 -10.79
N PRO A 187 -8.10 -20.00 -9.65
CA PRO A 187 -8.80 -18.78 -9.29
C PRO A 187 -7.80 -17.69 -8.90
N ILE A 188 -8.07 -16.47 -9.37
CA ILE A 188 -7.24 -15.28 -9.14
C ILE A 188 -8.17 -14.15 -8.67
N GLY A 189 -7.87 -13.59 -7.51
CA GLY A 189 -8.55 -12.42 -6.97
C GLY A 189 -7.96 -11.14 -7.54
N MET A 190 -8.82 -10.25 -8.01
CA MET A 190 -8.45 -8.89 -8.41
C MET A 190 -9.36 -7.89 -7.72
N ILE A 191 -8.90 -6.65 -7.56
CA ILE A 191 -9.69 -5.54 -7.01
C ILE A 191 -9.52 -4.29 -7.85
N GLY A 192 -10.60 -3.55 -8.08
CA GLY A 192 -10.59 -2.35 -8.91
C GLY A 192 -11.85 -1.51 -8.74
N ASP A 193 -11.88 -0.34 -9.36
CA ASP A 193 -13.02 0.58 -9.33
C ASP A 193 -13.75 0.68 -10.68
N GLY A 194 -13.44 -0.24 -11.60
CA GLY A 194 -13.89 -0.22 -12.99
C GLY A 194 -13.00 0.58 -13.96
N THR A 195 -12.09 1.42 -13.46
CA THR A 195 -11.08 2.12 -14.28
C THR A 195 -9.73 1.42 -14.25
N PHE A 196 -9.41 0.73 -13.17
CA PHE A 196 -8.18 -0.06 -13.04
C PHE A 196 -8.47 -1.43 -12.44
N LEU A 197 -7.51 -2.35 -12.57
CA LEU A 197 -7.48 -3.61 -11.85
C LEU A 197 -6.15 -3.80 -11.12
N THR A 198 -6.23 -4.35 -9.92
CA THR A 198 -5.07 -4.69 -9.10
C THR A 198 -5.07 -6.18 -8.76
N ALA A 199 -3.94 -6.85 -8.97
CA ALA A 199 -3.70 -8.22 -8.50
C ALA A 199 -2.66 -8.19 -7.38
N VAL A 200 -2.81 -9.06 -6.39
CA VAL A 200 -1.96 -9.09 -5.20
C VAL A 200 -1.22 -10.42 -5.11
N LEU A 201 0.08 -10.34 -4.86
CA LEU A 201 0.93 -11.48 -4.56
C LEU A 201 1.29 -11.45 -3.08
N PHE A 202 1.17 -12.57 -2.39
CA PHE A 202 1.76 -12.77 -1.08
C PHE A 202 3.17 -13.34 -1.24
N VAL A 203 4.15 -12.64 -0.66
CA VAL A 203 5.56 -12.95 -0.86
C VAL A 203 6.21 -13.32 0.47
N GLN A 204 6.84 -14.48 0.48
CA GLN A 204 7.58 -15.01 1.63
C GLN A 204 9.00 -15.39 1.20
N PRO A 205 10.02 -15.22 2.06
CA PRO A 205 11.31 -15.86 1.82
C PRO A 205 11.09 -17.38 1.78
N ALA A 206 11.78 -18.09 0.89
CA ALA A 206 11.70 -19.54 0.88
C ALA A 206 12.33 -20.13 2.17
N ASP A 207 11.63 -21.07 2.80
CA ASP A 207 12.12 -21.76 4.00
C ASP A 207 13.41 -22.52 3.67
N GLN A 208 14.52 -22.11 4.29
CA GLN A 208 15.76 -22.86 4.30
C GLN A 208 16.03 -23.33 5.73
N PRO A 209 16.14 -24.64 5.98
CA PRO A 209 16.45 -25.14 7.31
C PRO A 209 17.84 -24.65 7.75
N LEU A 210 17.91 -24.07 8.94
CA LEU A 210 19.13 -23.88 9.74
C LEU A 210 20.22 -22.96 9.16
N ARG A 211 19.90 -21.73 8.77
CA ARG A 211 20.92 -20.66 8.70
C ARG A 211 20.55 -19.43 9.54
N PRO A 212 21.44 -18.97 10.44
CA PRO A 212 21.29 -17.71 11.15
C PRO A 212 21.72 -16.57 10.23
N GLU A 213 20.95 -16.28 9.18
CA GLU A 213 21.06 -14.96 8.55
C GLU A 213 20.02 -14.07 9.20
N SER A 214 20.45 -13.36 10.26
CA SER A 214 19.63 -12.44 11.07
C SER A 214 18.95 -11.31 10.29
N ALA A 215 19.15 -11.24 8.97
CA ALA A 215 18.37 -10.45 8.05
C ALA A 215 17.77 -11.40 7.00
N GLY A 216 16.47 -11.74 7.16
CA GLY A 216 15.75 -12.51 6.15
C GLY A 216 15.99 -11.97 4.73
N ARG A 217 16.04 -12.87 3.75
CA ARG A 217 16.33 -12.55 2.34
C ARG A 217 15.53 -11.32 1.91
N GLN A 218 16.24 -10.29 1.46
CA GLN A 218 15.65 -8.98 1.19
C GLN A 218 14.90 -8.99 -0.14
N LEU A 219 13.69 -8.43 -0.17
CA LEU A 219 12.89 -8.38 -1.39
C LEU A 219 13.64 -7.58 -2.48
N PRO A 220 13.96 -8.18 -3.64
CA PRO A 220 14.74 -7.52 -4.68
C PRO A 220 13.89 -6.48 -5.40
N LEU A 221 13.97 -5.22 -4.98
CA LEU A 221 13.17 -4.13 -5.54
C LEU A 221 13.36 -3.92 -7.04
N ARG A 222 14.52 -4.29 -7.59
CA ARG A 222 14.73 -4.26 -9.04
C ARG A 222 13.74 -5.15 -9.79
N LEU A 223 13.40 -6.32 -9.25
CA LEU A 223 12.38 -7.18 -9.88
C LEU A 223 10.99 -6.55 -9.86
N ILE A 224 10.67 -5.78 -8.81
CA ILE A 224 9.41 -5.04 -8.70
C ILE A 224 9.39 -3.88 -9.71
N GLN A 225 10.50 -3.17 -9.84
CA GLN A 225 10.67 -2.14 -10.86
C GLN A 225 10.53 -2.70 -12.28
N ASP A 226 11.18 -3.83 -12.57
CA ASP A 226 11.11 -4.48 -13.88
C ASP A 226 9.70 -4.98 -14.21
N ALA A 227 8.84 -5.21 -13.20
CA ALA A 227 7.45 -5.58 -13.40
C ALA A 227 6.56 -4.40 -13.84
N LEU A 228 7.04 -3.15 -13.77
CA LEU A 228 6.28 -1.98 -14.24
C LEU A 228 6.02 -2.02 -15.75
N GLU A 229 6.83 -2.76 -16.51
CA GLU A 229 6.67 -2.91 -17.95
C GLU A 229 7.11 -4.30 -18.41
N VAL A 230 6.16 -5.07 -18.93
CA VAL A 230 6.37 -6.46 -19.32
C VAL A 230 5.58 -6.75 -20.59
N ASP A 231 6.23 -7.23 -21.65
CA ASP A 231 5.58 -7.65 -22.90
C ASP A 231 4.58 -6.61 -23.47
N GLY A 232 4.97 -5.33 -23.44
CA GLY A 232 4.13 -4.20 -23.88
C GLY A 232 3.02 -3.80 -22.89
N ILE A 233 2.87 -4.50 -21.77
CA ILE A 233 1.94 -4.16 -20.69
C ILE A 233 2.62 -3.18 -19.76
N ARG A 234 2.00 -2.01 -19.55
CA ARG A 234 2.51 -0.96 -18.69
C ARG A 234 1.64 -0.84 -17.45
N LEU A 235 2.20 -1.15 -16.28
CA LEU A 235 1.50 -0.94 -15.01
C LEU A 235 1.42 0.54 -14.67
N ALA A 236 0.32 0.95 -14.06
CA ALA A 236 0.20 2.26 -13.42
C ALA A 236 1.16 2.35 -12.22
N SER A 237 1.23 1.27 -11.44
CA SER A 237 2.11 1.17 -10.28
C SER A 237 2.31 -0.26 -9.79
N ALA A 238 3.42 -0.47 -9.08
CA ALA A 238 3.69 -1.67 -8.30
C ALA A 238 3.94 -1.26 -6.84
N GLN A 239 3.16 -1.80 -5.92
CA GLN A 239 3.19 -1.44 -4.50
C GLN A 239 3.68 -2.61 -3.67
N VAL A 240 4.66 -2.39 -2.81
CA VAL A 240 5.11 -3.33 -1.79
C VAL A 240 4.53 -2.89 -0.45
N VAL A 241 3.76 -3.77 0.19
CA VAL A 241 3.17 -3.54 1.52
C VAL A 241 3.73 -4.55 2.50
N GLN A 242 4.41 -4.07 3.53
CA GLN A 242 4.89 -4.88 4.64
C GLN A 242 4.09 -4.56 5.89
N HIS A 243 3.43 -5.56 6.46
CA HIS A 243 2.71 -5.44 7.72
C HIS A 243 3.42 -6.24 8.81
N THR A 244 3.65 -5.61 9.95
CA THR A 244 4.34 -6.22 11.08
C THR A 244 3.54 -6.11 12.37
N GLN A 245 3.71 -7.13 13.21
CA GLN A 245 3.28 -7.12 14.59
C GLN A 245 4.50 -7.45 15.46
N PRO A 246 4.82 -6.64 16.48
CA PRO A 246 6.02 -6.84 17.28
C PRO A 246 5.89 -8.07 18.19
N ALA A 247 7.03 -8.67 18.52
CA ALA A 247 7.19 -9.60 19.64
C ALA A 247 7.91 -8.87 20.79
N PRO A 248 7.61 -9.16 22.06
CA PRO A 248 6.35 -9.72 22.54
C PRO A 248 5.17 -8.80 22.18
N ALA A 249 3.96 -9.36 22.12
CA ALA A 249 2.80 -8.56 21.79
C ALA A 249 2.58 -7.46 22.86
N PRO A 250 2.37 -6.17 22.50
CA PRO A 250 2.44 -5.06 23.46
C PRO A 250 1.37 -5.08 24.56
N HIS A 251 0.29 -5.83 24.33
CA HIS A 251 -0.82 -6.00 25.27
C HIS A 251 -0.57 -7.06 26.34
N LEU A 252 0.54 -7.80 26.25
CA LEU A 252 0.88 -8.79 27.26
C LEU A 252 1.37 -8.10 28.54
N PRO A 253 0.95 -8.57 29.74
CA PRO A 253 1.50 -8.07 30.99
C PRO A 253 3.03 -8.21 30.99
N GLN A 254 3.74 -7.18 31.48
CA GLN A 254 5.21 -7.19 31.55
C GLN A 254 5.76 -8.39 32.35
N GLN A 255 4.99 -8.87 33.32
CA GLN A 255 5.37 -10.01 34.14
C GLN A 255 5.21 -11.37 33.44
N SER A 256 4.54 -11.43 32.28
CA SER A 256 4.32 -12.67 31.54
C SER A 256 5.62 -13.31 31.08
N LEU A 257 5.65 -14.64 31.03
CA LEU A 257 6.83 -15.40 30.58
C LEU A 257 7.24 -14.97 29.16
N ALA A 258 6.28 -14.83 28.25
CA ALA A 258 6.55 -14.37 26.89
C ALA A 258 7.20 -12.98 26.86
N ALA A 259 6.73 -12.01 27.66
CA ALA A 259 7.33 -10.69 27.69
C ALA A 259 8.78 -10.71 28.21
N ARG A 260 9.05 -11.48 29.28
CA ARG A 260 10.40 -11.59 29.86
C ARG A 260 11.36 -12.38 28.96
N SER A 261 10.89 -13.46 28.33
CA SER A 261 11.72 -14.33 27.49
C SER A 261 12.03 -13.70 26.13
N TYR A 262 11.05 -13.08 25.48
CA TYR A 262 11.22 -12.54 24.13
C TYR A 262 11.60 -11.06 24.10
N GLY A 263 11.39 -10.30 25.18
CA GLY A 263 11.77 -8.88 25.26
C GLY A 263 13.25 -8.61 24.95
N PRO A 264 14.21 -9.32 25.58
CA PRO A 264 15.64 -9.15 25.27
C PRO A 264 15.99 -9.50 23.82
N LEU A 265 15.38 -10.56 23.26
CA LEU A 265 15.59 -10.96 21.87
C LEU A 265 15.04 -9.91 20.88
N GLN A 266 13.90 -9.30 21.19
CA GLN A 266 13.36 -8.19 20.42
C GLN A 266 14.31 -6.99 20.46
N ALA A 267 14.83 -6.64 21.65
CA ALA A 267 15.75 -5.51 21.80
C ALA A 267 17.05 -5.70 21.00
N GLN A 268 17.52 -6.95 20.87
CA GLN A 268 18.72 -7.29 20.10
C GLN A 268 18.47 -7.38 18.59
N SER A 269 17.38 -8.03 18.17
CA SER A 269 17.14 -8.36 16.75
C SER A 269 16.21 -7.38 16.02
N GLY A 270 15.32 -6.70 16.75
CA GLY A 270 14.23 -5.90 16.17
C GLY A 270 13.24 -6.72 15.32
N ALA A 271 13.36 -8.05 15.30
CA ALA A 271 12.60 -8.92 14.42
C ALA A 271 11.15 -9.05 14.91
N PRO A 272 10.14 -8.65 14.12
CA PRO A 272 8.75 -8.71 14.56
C PRO A 272 8.28 -10.17 14.74
N ALA A 273 7.25 -10.38 15.57
CA ALA A 273 6.57 -11.68 15.72
C ALA A 273 5.98 -12.16 14.40
N LEU A 274 5.44 -11.22 13.64
CA LEU A 274 4.79 -11.44 12.36
C LEU A 274 5.31 -10.41 11.37
N ARG A 275 5.70 -10.87 10.18
CA ARG A 275 6.03 -10.03 9.02
C ARG A 275 5.35 -10.60 7.79
N LEU A 276 4.33 -9.91 7.30
CA LEU A 276 3.63 -10.24 6.07
C LEU A 276 4.07 -9.25 4.99
N THR A 277 4.34 -9.75 3.78
CA THR A 277 4.71 -8.92 2.64
C THR A 277 3.79 -9.21 1.47
N TRP A 278 3.14 -8.18 0.95
CA TRP A 278 2.34 -8.24 -0.26
C TRP A 278 2.94 -7.36 -1.34
N VAL A 279 2.78 -7.78 -2.59
CA VAL A 279 3.07 -6.97 -3.77
C VAL A 279 1.79 -6.82 -4.57
N ALA A 280 1.28 -5.60 -4.67
CA ALA A 280 0.09 -5.26 -5.44
C ALA A 280 0.48 -4.61 -6.77
N LEU A 281 0.01 -5.18 -7.87
CA LEU A 281 0.28 -4.70 -9.24
C LEU A 281 -0.97 -4.05 -9.78
N LYS A 282 -0.95 -2.73 -10.02
CA LYS A 282 -2.08 -1.97 -10.55
C LYS A 282 -1.90 -1.74 -12.04
N LEU A 283 -2.88 -2.21 -12.81
CA LEU A 283 -2.99 -1.99 -14.24
C LEU A 283 -4.15 -1.03 -14.53
N ASP A 284 -3.83 0.03 -15.26
CA ASP A 284 -4.81 0.88 -15.92
C ASP A 284 -4.78 0.53 -17.42
N PRO A 285 -5.89 0.01 -17.99
CA PRO A 285 -5.92 -0.42 -19.38
C PRO A 285 -5.67 0.72 -20.37
N GLU A 286 -5.92 1.98 -19.98
CA GLU A 286 -5.66 3.15 -20.84
C GLU A 286 -4.15 3.38 -21.05
N LEU A 287 -3.30 2.86 -20.17
CA LEU A 287 -1.84 2.99 -20.30
C LEU A 287 -1.22 2.03 -21.32
N CYS A 288 -1.93 0.96 -21.71
CA CYS A 288 -1.45 -0.02 -22.69
C CYS A 288 -2.61 -0.66 -23.50
N PRO A 289 -3.37 0.14 -24.27
CA PRO A 289 -4.59 -0.32 -24.94
C PRO A 289 -4.30 -1.45 -25.95
N GLU A 290 -3.22 -1.34 -26.73
CA GLU A 290 -2.83 -2.35 -27.73
C GLU A 290 -2.56 -3.73 -27.08
N ALA A 291 -1.92 -3.73 -25.91
CA ALA A 291 -1.63 -4.95 -25.17
C ALA A 291 -2.90 -5.61 -24.62
N VAL A 292 -3.89 -4.81 -24.21
CA VAL A 292 -5.21 -5.28 -23.74
C VAL A 292 -6.04 -5.82 -24.91
N GLN A 293 -6.09 -5.11 -26.03
CA GLN A 293 -6.82 -5.51 -27.23
C GLN A 293 -6.34 -6.86 -27.77
N THR A 294 -5.02 -7.06 -27.87
CA THR A 294 -4.41 -8.33 -28.31
C THR A 294 -4.80 -9.52 -27.42
N ARG A 295 -5.26 -9.26 -26.19
CA ARG A 295 -5.64 -10.28 -25.20
C ARG A 295 -7.15 -10.49 -25.07
N GLY A 296 -7.95 -9.92 -25.97
CA GLY A 296 -9.40 -10.08 -26.01
C GLY A 296 -10.20 -8.83 -25.61
N ASP A 297 -9.51 -7.69 -25.44
CA ASP A 297 -10.08 -6.37 -25.16
C ASP A 297 -10.91 -6.28 -23.86
N GLY A 298 -11.28 -5.06 -23.46
CA GLY A 298 -12.11 -4.78 -22.29
C GLY A 298 -11.60 -5.41 -20.99
N VAL A 299 -12.55 -5.81 -20.13
CA VAL A 299 -12.24 -6.42 -18.82
C VAL A 299 -11.48 -7.75 -18.96
N PRO A 300 -11.89 -8.71 -19.82
CA PRO A 300 -11.15 -9.98 -19.96
C PRO A 300 -9.73 -9.80 -20.48
N GLY A 301 -9.51 -8.87 -21.42
CA GLY A 301 -8.18 -8.52 -21.91
C GLY A 301 -7.31 -7.90 -20.81
N THR A 302 -7.89 -7.02 -20.00
CA THR A 302 -7.22 -6.40 -18.85
C THR A 302 -6.84 -7.43 -17.78
N GLN A 303 -7.74 -8.34 -17.43
CA GLN A 303 -7.48 -9.45 -16.49
C GLN A 303 -6.34 -10.35 -16.97
N ARG A 304 -6.34 -10.74 -18.26
CA ARG A 304 -5.27 -11.54 -18.87
C ARG A 304 -3.93 -10.81 -18.91
N ALA A 305 -3.94 -9.52 -19.23
CA ALA A 305 -2.74 -8.68 -19.21
C ALA A 305 -2.15 -8.60 -17.80
N LEU A 306 -2.99 -8.29 -16.80
CA LEU A 306 -2.56 -8.21 -15.41
C LEU A 306 -2.02 -9.55 -14.89
N LEU A 307 -2.70 -10.65 -15.19
CA LEU A 307 -2.24 -11.99 -14.82
C LEU A 307 -0.87 -12.32 -15.45
N ARG A 308 -0.66 -11.96 -16.73
CA ARG A 308 0.63 -12.17 -17.40
C ARG A 308 1.80 -11.51 -16.65
N VAL A 309 1.61 -10.28 -16.17
CA VAL A 309 2.62 -9.55 -15.39
C VAL A 309 2.80 -10.19 -14.01
N ALA A 310 1.70 -10.58 -13.34
CA ALA A 310 1.74 -11.25 -12.05
C ALA A 310 2.51 -12.59 -12.10
N ASP A 311 2.23 -13.45 -13.10
CA ASP A 311 2.93 -14.73 -13.29
C ASP A 311 4.42 -14.54 -13.59
N GLN A 312 4.77 -13.52 -14.39
CA GLN A 312 6.16 -13.18 -14.65
C GLN A 312 6.89 -12.76 -13.37
N LEU A 313 6.28 -11.88 -12.58
CA LEU A 313 6.88 -11.43 -11.33
C LEU A 313 7.00 -12.59 -10.33
N ALA A 314 5.97 -13.42 -10.20
CA ALA A 314 6.00 -14.60 -9.33
C ALA A 314 7.14 -15.55 -9.72
N SER A 315 7.32 -15.82 -11.02
CA SER A 315 8.40 -16.66 -11.55
C SER A 315 9.79 -16.07 -11.29
N ARG A 316 9.96 -14.76 -11.48
CA ARG A 316 11.24 -14.07 -11.21
C ARG A 316 11.57 -14.03 -9.72
N LEU A 317 10.56 -13.84 -8.85
CA LEU A 317 10.73 -13.91 -7.40
C LEU A 317 11.10 -15.33 -6.94
N ALA A 318 10.49 -16.36 -7.53
CA ALA A 318 10.86 -17.76 -7.30
C ALA A 318 12.33 -18.02 -7.66
N GLY A 319 12.77 -17.56 -8.83
CA GLY A 319 14.20 -17.61 -9.23
C GLY A 319 15.13 -16.86 -8.28
N ALA A 320 14.62 -15.84 -7.58
CA ALA A 320 15.36 -15.08 -6.58
C ALA A 320 15.27 -15.66 -5.15
N GLY A 321 14.64 -16.83 -4.95
CA GLY A 321 14.55 -17.52 -3.67
C GLY A 321 13.37 -17.09 -2.78
N PHE A 322 12.31 -16.54 -3.38
CA PHE A 322 11.06 -16.19 -2.68
C PHE A 322 9.91 -17.09 -3.14
N LYS A 323 9.02 -17.46 -2.22
CA LYS A 323 7.72 -18.00 -2.58
C LYS A 323 6.76 -16.84 -2.82
N ALA A 324 6.24 -16.72 -4.02
CA ALA A 324 5.27 -15.68 -4.40
C ALA A 324 3.97 -16.34 -4.89
N THR A 325 2.90 -16.22 -4.09
CA THR A 325 1.58 -16.77 -4.40
C THR A 325 0.67 -15.64 -4.86
N ILE A 326 0.09 -15.75 -6.06
CA ILE A 326 -0.97 -14.82 -6.51
C ILE A 326 -2.23 -15.18 -5.73
N LEU A 327 -2.84 -14.20 -5.08
CA LEU A 327 -3.98 -14.42 -4.19
C LEU A 327 -5.25 -14.71 -4.99
N ASP A 328 -6.06 -15.65 -4.50
CA ASP A 328 -7.46 -15.77 -4.91
C ASP A 328 -8.34 -14.65 -4.29
N GLU A 329 -9.63 -14.60 -4.63
CA GLU A 329 -10.53 -13.54 -4.13
C GLU A 329 -10.66 -13.54 -2.60
N ASN A 330 -10.78 -14.72 -1.99
CA ASN A 330 -10.93 -14.83 -0.54
C ASN A 330 -9.63 -14.46 0.17
N GLU A 331 -8.49 -14.95 -0.31
CA GLU A 331 -7.16 -14.59 0.19
C GLU A 331 -6.89 -13.09 0.05
N LEU A 332 -7.34 -12.46 -1.05
CA LEU A 332 -7.27 -11.02 -1.27
C LEU A 332 -8.08 -10.26 -0.20
N VAL A 333 -9.33 -10.66 0.04
CA VAL A 333 -10.18 -10.07 1.09
C VAL A 333 -9.53 -10.22 2.47
N GLN A 334 -8.94 -11.38 2.77
CA GLN A 334 -8.21 -11.60 4.03
C GLN A 334 -6.94 -10.75 4.14
N ALA A 335 -6.22 -10.52 3.04
CA ALA A 335 -5.05 -9.64 3.01
C ALA A 335 -5.45 -8.18 3.28
N LEU A 336 -6.58 -7.72 2.72
CA LEU A 336 -7.14 -6.40 2.98
C LEU A 336 -7.58 -6.25 4.44
N ALA A 337 -8.23 -7.26 5.01
CA ALA A 337 -8.65 -7.27 6.42
C ALA A 337 -7.44 -7.24 7.38
N THR A 338 -6.44 -8.08 7.10
CA THR A 338 -5.21 -8.17 7.90
C THR A 338 -4.43 -6.86 7.85
N SER A 339 -4.21 -6.32 6.65
CA SER A 339 -3.48 -5.06 6.48
C SER A 339 -4.23 -3.87 7.10
N SER A 340 -5.57 -3.84 7.04
CA SER A 340 -6.45 -2.89 7.74
C SER A 340 -6.46 -3.07 9.27
N CYS A 341 -5.85 -4.13 9.78
CA CYS A 341 -5.86 -4.51 11.19
C CYS A 341 -7.29 -4.66 11.74
N LEU A 342 -8.19 -5.33 11.03
CA LEU A 342 -9.53 -5.58 11.57
C LEU A 342 -9.48 -6.35 12.90
N ASN A 343 -10.44 -6.09 13.79
CA ASN A 343 -10.56 -6.87 15.01
C ASN A 343 -11.28 -8.19 14.70
N PRO A 344 -10.63 -9.37 14.86
CA PRO A 344 -11.26 -10.64 14.53
C PRO A 344 -12.54 -10.93 15.32
N ARG A 345 -12.61 -10.46 16.58
CA ARG A 345 -13.80 -10.63 17.43
C ARG A 345 -14.96 -9.77 16.94
N ALA A 346 -14.70 -8.49 16.66
CA ALA A 346 -15.70 -7.60 16.09
C ALA A 346 -16.18 -8.13 14.73
N ASN A 347 -15.27 -8.64 13.91
CA ASN A 347 -15.60 -9.22 12.61
C ASN A 347 -16.52 -10.45 12.73
N ALA A 348 -16.24 -11.36 13.68
CA ALA A 348 -17.07 -12.53 13.92
C ALA A 348 -18.48 -12.14 14.42
N GLN A 349 -18.58 -11.13 15.28
CA GLN A 349 -19.87 -10.60 15.75
C GLN A 349 -20.69 -10.02 14.58
N HIS A 350 -20.08 -9.16 13.77
CA HIS A 350 -20.76 -8.57 12.61
C HIS A 350 -21.19 -9.59 11.55
N ALA A 351 -20.45 -10.70 11.39
CA ALA A 351 -20.85 -11.79 10.51
C ALA A 351 -22.08 -12.56 11.02
N GLN A 352 -22.35 -12.53 12.34
CA GLN A 352 -23.44 -13.27 12.99
C GLN A 352 -24.69 -12.42 13.24
N ASP A 353 -24.53 -11.09 13.39
CA ASP A 353 -25.56 -10.23 13.95
C ASP A 353 -26.83 -10.08 13.09
N GLY A 354 -26.82 -10.43 11.80
CA GLY A 354 -28.00 -10.42 10.90
C GLY A 354 -28.72 -9.08 10.74
N ARG A 355 -28.31 -8.05 11.50
CA ARG A 355 -28.79 -6.68 11.48
C ARG A 355 -28.18 -5.93 10.30
N ALA A 356 -28.81 -4.79 9.96
CA ALA A 356 -28.26 -3.90 8.96
C ALA A 356 -26.80 -3.53 9.32
N PRO A 357 -25.85 -3.65 8.37
CA PRO A 357 -24.44 -3.40 8.63
C PRO A 357 -24.25 -1.96 9.12
N GLN A 358 -23.74 -1.81 10.34
CA GLN A 358 -23.39 -0.52 10.90
C GLN A 358 -21.97 -0.13 10.47
N ARG A 359 -21.76 1.16 10.17
CA ARG A 359 -20.44 1.66 9.75
C ARG A 359 -19.38 1.39 10.82
N ARG A 360 -18.29 0.73 10.42
CA ARG A 360 -17.18 0.31 11.30
C ARG A 360 -16.02 1.29 11.33
N THR A 361 -15.93 2.17 10.33
CA THR A 361 -14.85 3.14 10.17
C THR A 361 -15.26 4.56 10.57
N VAL A 362 -14.31 5.32 11.11
CA VAL A 362 -14.48 6.74 11.45
C VAL A 362 -13.21 7.53 11.12
N GLU A 363 -13.32 8.62 10.37
CA GLU A 363 -12.20 9.53 10.07
C GLU A 363 -12.21 10.78 10.96
N ALA A 364 -11.15 10.93 11.74
CA ALA A 364 -10.82 12.14 12.49
C ALA A 364 -9.74 12.96 11.77
N VAL A 365 -9.40 14.13 12.34
CA VAL A 365 -8.38 15.01 11.75
C VAL A 365 -7.00 14.33 11.73
N ARG A 366 -6.67 13.51 12.72
CA ARG A 366 -5.32 12.91 12.84
C ARG A 366 -5.34 11.39 12.82
N THR A 367 -6.52 10.80 12.95
CA THR A 367 -6.67 9.36 13.09
C THR A 367 -7.77 8.83 12.17
N TRP A 368 -7.60 7.59 11.75
CA TRP A 368 -8.67 6.77 11.18
C TRP A 368 -8.90 5.63 12.16
N ARG A 369 -10.15 5.34 12.51
CA ARG A 369 -10.51 4.24 13.41
C ARG A 369 -11.29 3.21 12.63
N VAL A 370 -10.96 1.94 12.83
CA VAL A 370 -11.78 0.80 12.42
C VAL A 370 -12.00 -0.08 13.64
N ASP A 371 -13.24 -0.40 13.95
CA ASP A 371 -13.62 -1.08 15.20
C ASP A 371 -13.01 -0.37 16.44
N ASP A 372 -12.24 -1.10 17.25
CA ASP A 372 -11.50 -0.64 18.43
C ASP A 372 -10.02 -0.37 18.13
N ARG A 373 -9.65 -0.09 16.87
CA ARG A 373 -8.25 0.16 16.47
C ARG A 373 -8.07 1.54 15.89
N TRP A 374 -7.11 2.28 16.45
CA TRP A 374 -6.79 3.63 16.03
C TRP A 374 -5.57 3.61 15.13
N HIS A 375 -5.66 4.28 13.99
CA HIS A 375 -4.61 4.35 13.00
C HIS A 375 -4.15 5.79 12.80
N THR A 376 -2.87 5.96 12.54
CA THR A 376 -2.32 7.19 12.00
C THR A 376 -1.38 6.86 10.86
N THR A 377 -1.59 7.52 9.72
CA THR A 377 -0.76 7.38 8.54
C THR A 377 0.13 8.61 8.33
N TYR A 378 1.38 8.33 8.00
CA TYR A 378 2.43 9.28 7.62
C TYR A 378 2.85 9.05 6.18
N TRP A 379 3.10 10.12 5.45
CA TRP A 379 3.76 10.11 4.15
C TRP A 379 5.26 10.37 4.31
N VAL A 380 6.08 9.64 3.57
CA VAL A 380 7.53 9.87 3.44
C VAL A 380 7.77 11.03 2.48
N SER A 381 7.91 12.24 3.02
CA SER A 381 8.14 13.46 2.25
C SER A 381 9.58 13.61 1.76
N ARG A 382 10.53 12.96 2.44
CA ARG A 382 11.94 12.96 2.06
C ARG A 382 12.57 11.61 2.34
N TRP A 383 13.13 10.99 1.31
CA TRP A 383 13.90 9.77 1.42
C TRP A 383 15.36 10.09 1.80
N PRO A 384 16.02 9.22 2.57
CA PRO A 384 17.46 9.31 2.78
C PRO A 384 18.18 8.83 1.51
N GLN A 385 19.50 8.99 1.47
CA GLN A 385 20.32 8.30 0.47
C GLN A 385 20.23 6.79 0.73
N LEU A 386 19.82 6.03 -0.29
CA LEU A 386 19.64 4.58 -0.23
C LEU A 386 20.79 3.88 -0.96
N GLY A 387 21.30 2.76 -0.45
CA GLY A 387 22.34 1.96 -1.11
C GLY A 387 23.77 2.29 -0.67
N GLY A 388 24.77 1.97 -1.50
CA GLY A 388 26.19 1.99 -1.12
C GLY A 388 26.68 3.32 -0.53
N GLY A 389 26.91 3.35 0.78
CA GLY A 389 27.32 4.56 1.54
C GLY A 389 26.17 5.34 2.21
N GLY A 390 24.91 4.90 2.03
CA GLY A 390 23.71 5.44 2.67
C GLY A 390 22.97 4.42 3.56
N VAL A 391 21.70 4.69 3.87
CA VAL A 391 20.87 3.79 4.68
C VAL A 391 20.32 2.67 3.79
N GLN A 392 20.48 1.43 4.21
CA GLN A 392 19.89 0.30 3.49
C GLN A 392 18.37 0.31 3.71
N LEU A 393 17.58 0.26 2.63
CA LEU A 393 16.12 0.31 2.74
C LEU A 393 15.55 -0.77 3.68
N PRO A 394 16.02 -2.03 3.68
CA PRO A 394 15.50 -3.06 4.59
C PRO A 394 15.78 -2.75 6.06
N GLU A 395 16.88 -2.07 6.37
CA GLU A 395 17.17 -1.57 7.71
C GLU A 395 16.18 -0.46 8.09
N LEU A 396 15.90 0.46 7.15
CA LEU A 396 14.93 1.53 7.36
C LEU A 396 13.52 0.98 7.61
N VAL A 397 13.08 0.02 6.79
CA VAL A 397 11.80 -0.67 6.96
C VAL A 397 11.77 -1.39 8.29
N THR A 398 12.82 -2.13 8.66
CA THR A 398 12.89 -2.84 9.96
C THR A 398 12.79 -1.85 11.12
N ARG A 399 13.51 -0.72 11.07
CA ARG A 399 13.46 0.33 12.10
C ARG A 399 12.08 0.94 12.28
N PHE A 400 11.36 1.18 11.18
CA PHE A 400 10.00 1.70 11.25
C PHE A 400 8.97 0.66 11.67
N THR A 401 9.24 -0.62 11.41
CA THR A 401 8.31 -1.71 11.68
C THR A 401 8.55 -2.44 13.01
N SER A 402 9.58 -2.05 13.76
CA SER A 402 9.94 -2.59 15.08
C SER A 402 9.36 -1.80 16.26
N LEU A 403 8.41 -0.89 16.02
CA LEU A 403 7.74 -0.10 17.06
C LEU A 403 6.89 -1.01 17.97
N PRO A 404 6.88 -0.79 19.30
CA PRO A 404 6.15 -1.61 20.26
C PRO A 404 4.65 -1.25 20.29
N VAL A 405 3.96 -1.44 19.17
CA VAL A 405 2.56 -1.07 18.95
C VAL A 405 1.80 -2.23 18.34
N LEU A 406 0.46 -2.22 18.35
CA LEU A 406 -0.34 -3.34 17.87
C LEU A 406 0.06 -3.81 16.46
N ALA A 407 0.25 -2.87 15.52
CA ALA A 407 0.84 -3.18 14.23
C ALA A 407 1.45 -1.95 13.57
N THR A 408 2.43 -2.17 12.70
CA THR A 408 2.93 -1.15 11.78
C THR A 408 2.86 -1.66 10.34
N THR A 409 2.35 -0.84 9.44
CA THR A 409 2.31 -1.13 8.00
C THR A 409 3.19 -0.13 7.26
N PHE A 410 4.21 -0.62 6.59
CA PHE A 410 5.03 0.15 5.65
C PHE A 410 4.58 -0.14 4.22
N SER A 411 4.30 0.88 3.45
CA SER A 411 3.85 0.78 2.06
C SER A 411 4.75 1.60 1.17
N MET A 412 5.17 1.03 0.05
CA MET A 412 6.04 1.69 -0.91
C MET A 412 5.53 1.43 -2.32
N THR A 413 5.22 2.50 -3.04
CA THR A 413 4.66 2.44 -4.39
C THR A 413 5.69 2.94 -5.39
N LEU A 414 5.95 2.12 -6.40
CA LEU A 414 6.79 2.43 -7.55
C LEU A 414 5.89 2.71 -8.75
N SER A 415 6.21 3.74 -9.52
CA SER A 415 5.55 4.02 -10.80
C SER A 415 6.54 4.60 -11.81
N LYS A 416 6.22 4.50 -13.11
CA LYS A 416 7.10 5.03 -14.16
C LYS A 416 6.99 6.56 -14.21
N ALA A 417 8.11 7.26 -14.11
CA ALA A 417 8.20 8.72 -14.14
C ALA A 417 8.59 9.26 -15.53
N GLY A 418 7.99 8.71 -16.59
CA GLY A 418 8.39 8.98 -17.98
C GLY A 418 9.88 8.70 -18.21
N ASN A 419 10.58 9.63 -18.87
CA ASN A 419 12.03 9.52 -19.11
C ASN A 419 12.90 9.76 -17.85
N ARG A 420 12.28 10.10 -16.71
CA ARG A 420 12.99 10.40 -15.45
C ARG A 420 13.22 9.16 -14.57
N GLY A 421 12.96 7.96 -15.11
CA GLY A 421 13.14 6.69 -14.40
C GLY A 421 11.89 6.30 -13.60
N VAL A 422 12.08 6.00 -12.32
CA VAL A 422 11.02 5.50 -11.43
C VAL A 422 10.71 6.52 -10.34
N SER A 423 9.42 6.78 -10.12
CA SER A 423 8.91 7.52 -8.98
C SER A 423 8.70 6.58 -7.79
N LEU A 424 9.05 7.04 -6.60
CA LEU A 424 8.93 6.28 -5.36
C LEU A 424 8.12 7.08 -4.32
N THR A 425 7.00 6.51 -3.88
CA THR A 425 6.22 7.06 -2.77
C THR A 425 6.17 6.08 -1.61
N GLY A 426 6.29 6.58 -0.37
CA GLY A 426 6.27 5.76 0.83
C GLY A 426 5.23 6.25 1.84
N HIS A 427 4.58 5.30 2.51
CA HIS A 427 3.64 5.55 3.59
C HIS A 427 3.93 4.63 4.77
N ILE A 428 3.67 5.13 5.98
CA ILE A 428 3.81 4.39 7.22
C ILE A 428 2.51 4.56 8.00
N ARG A 429 1.80 3.47 8.25
CA ARG A 429 0.62 3.45 9.13
C ARG A 429 0.96 2.76 10.42
N VAL A 430 0.75 3.47 11.52
CA VAL A 430 0.85 2.93 12.88
C VAL A 430 -0.56 2.63 13.36
N THR A 431 -0.77 1.44 13.92
CA THR A 431 -2.04 1.00 14.48
C THR A 431 -1.88 0.70 15.97
N ALA A 432 -2.69 1.34 16.80
CA ALA A 432 -2.72 1.22 18.25
C ALA A 432 -4.12 0.84 18.77
N ARG A 433 -4.22 0.46 20.04
CA ARG A 433 -5.52 0.16 20.70
C ARG A 433 -6.17 1.39 21.34
N GLY A 434 -5.45 2.51 21.39
CA GLY A 434 -5.97 3.76 21.93
C GLY A 434 -5.22 4.98 21.40
N ASP A 435 -5.86 6.14 21.53
CA ASP A 435 -5.34 7.41 21.00
C ASP A 435 -4.06 7.89 21.73
N SER A 436 -3.96 7.65 23.04
CA SER A 436 -2.79 8.01 23.85
C SER A 436 -1.54 7.21 23.45
N GLU A 437 -1.68 5.89 23.32
CA GLU A 437 -0.64 4.97 22.81
C GLU A 437 -0.20 5.40 21.41
N LEU A 438 -1.16 5.68 20.52
CA LEU A 438 -0.88 6.14 19.16
C LEU A 438 -0.08 7.44 19.13
N GLY A 439 -0.41 8.39 20.01
CA GLY A 439 0.33 9.64 20.16
C GLY A 439 1.76 9.44 20.66
N GLN A 440 1.99 8.51 21.59
CA GLN A 440 3.32 8.17 22.08
C GLN A 440 4.18 7.52 20.99
N VAL A 441 3.66 6.46 20.37
CA VAL A 441 4.37 5.72 19.31
C VAL A 441 4.59 6.61 18.08
N GLY A 442 3.66 7.52 17.76
CA GLY A 442 3.86 8.52 16.72
C GLY A 442 5.10 9.39 16.95
N ARG A 443 5.34 9.84 18.19
CA ARG A 443 6.56 10.59 18.54
C ARG A 443 7.83 9.73 18.44
N GLU A 444 7.74 8.43 18.74
CA GLU A 444 8.85 7.49 18.59
C GLU A 444 9.20 7.27 17.12
N LEU A 445 8.19 7.11 16.27
CA LEU A 445 8.35 7.03 14.82
C LEU A 445 9.01 8.30 14.25
N GLU A 446 8.52 9.48 14.64
CA GLU A 446 9.09 10.76 14.20
C GLU A 446 10.55 10.93 14.64
N ARG A 447 10.90 10.50 15.87
CA ARG A 447 12.28 10.47 16.37
C ARG A 447 13.16 9.50 15.56
N ALA A 448 12.68 8.28 15.32
CA ALA A 448 13.38 7.26 14.55
C ALA A 448 13.61 7.71 13.09
N ALA A 449 12.62 8.37 12.49
CA ALA A 449 12.73 8.93 11.15
C ALA A 449 13.74 10.07 11.08
N SER A 450 13.70 10.99 12.05
CA SER A 450 14.67 12.08 12.15
C SER A 450 16.10 11.55 12.27
N ALA A 451 16.32 10.52 13.10
CA ALA A 451 17.62 9.86 13.25
C ALA A 451 18.10 9.19 11.95
N ALA A 452 17.18 8.68 11.14
CA ALA A 452 17.46 8.09 9.82
C ALA A 452 17.44 9.13 8.66
N LYS A 453 17.35 10.43 8.97
CA LYS A 453 17.25 11.53 7.98
C LYS A 453 16.05 11.40 7.03
N VAL A 454 14.99 10.74 7.47
CA VAL A 454 13.74 10.57 6.73
C VAL A 454 12.77 11.67 7.11
N GLY A 455 12.20 12.35 6.11
CA GLY A 455 11.11 13.30 6.31
C GLY A 455 9.78 12.57 6.40
N LEU A 456 9.10 12.69 7.54
CA LEU A 456 7.73 12.20 7.70
C LEU A 456 6.76 13.36 7.86
N VAL A 457 5.59 13.23 7.23
CA VAL A 457 4.47 14.16 7.37
C VAL A 457 3.23 13.36 7.71
N ARG A 458 2.64 13.60 8.88
CA ARG A 458 1.35 13.01 9.22
C ARG A 458 0.28 13.55 8.27
N LEU A 459 -0.56 12.64 7.75
CA LEU A 459 -1.62 12.94 6.81
C LEU A 459 -2.86 13.53 7.51
N ASP A 460 -2.69 14.67 8.16
CA ASP A 460 -3.78 15.36 8.87
C ASP A 460 -4.92 15.68 7.89
N ARG A 461 -6.13 15.21 8.19
CA ARG A 461 -7.37 15.29 7.39
C ARG A 461 -7.34 14.45 6.11
N GLU A 462 -6.38 13.54 5.99
CA GLU A 462 -6.19 12.65 4.85
C GLU A 462 -5.91 11.22 5.35
N GLN A 463 -6.51 10.83 6.47
CA GLN A 463 -6.22 9.55 7.12
C GLN A 463 -6.86 8.38 6.39
N VAL A 464 -8.05 8.56 5.80
CA VAL A 464 -8.66 7.54 4.93
C VAL A 464 -7.86 7.33 3.64
N PRO A 465 -7.50 8.38 2.86
CA PRO A 465 -6.58 8.22 1.74
C PRO A 465 -5.25 7.57 2.14
N GLY A 466 -4.67 7.98 3.27
CA GLY A 466 -3.47 7.36 3.81
C GLY A 466 -3.66 5.87 4.15
N ALA A 467 -4.80 5.51 4.75
CA ALA A 467 -5.13 4.13 5.05
C ALA A 467 -5.19 3.29 3.77
N LEU A 468 -5.92 3.74 2.74
CA LEU A 468 -6.01 3.08 1.43
C LEU A 468 -4.63 2.94 0.76
N ALA A 469 -3.79 3.97 0.82
CA ALA A 469 -2.41 3.94 0.30
C ALA A 469 -1.47 2.96 1.06
N THR A 470 -1.93 2.41 2.18
CA THR A 470 -1.21 1.36 2.94
C THR A 470 -1.87 -0.01 2.88
N LEU A 471 -3.00 -0.14 2.18
CA LEU A 471 -3.58 -1.43 1.79
C LEU A 471 -2.92 -1.92 0.49
N PRO A 472 -2.86 -3.24 0.24
CA PRO A 472 -2.34 -3.81 -1.01
C PRO A 472 -3.31 -3.57 -2.19
N LEU A 473 -3.48 -2.30 -2.58
CA LEU A 473 -4.37 -1.85 -3.65
C LEU A 473 -3.63 -1.32 -4.88
N GLY A 474 -2.30 -1.32 -4.86
CA GLY A 474 -1.45 -0.75 -5.89
C GLY A 474 -1.07 0.72 -5.66
N GLY A 475 -1.33 1.26 -4.47
CA GLY A 475 -0.88 2.61 -4.07
C GLY A 475 -1.74 3.76 -4.60
N THR A 476 -3.06 3.63 -4.44
CA THR A 476 -4.08 4.55 -4.96
C THR A 476 -3.95 6.01 -4.47
N TYR A 477 -4.34 6.92 -5.38
CA TYR A 477 -4.85 8.28 -5.11
C TYR A 477 -6.12 8.46 -5.92
#